data_AF-A0A7I8LKD1-F1
#
_entry.id   AF-A0A7I8LKD1-F1
#
_cell.length_a   1.000
_cell.length_b   1.000
_cell.length_c   1.000
_cell.angle_alpha   90.00
_cell.angle_beta   90.00
_cell.angle_gamma   90.00
#
_symmetry.space_group_name_H-M   'P 1'
#
loop_
_entity.id
_entity.type
_entity.pdbx_description
1 polymer ?
#
loop_
_entity_poly.entity_id
_entity_poly.type
_entity_poly.pdbx_seq_one_letter_code
_entity_poly.pdbx_strand_id
1 'polypeptide(L)'
;MEGLHPRTAVLLLLFALLAAAEFHEAHANPETPTSRWLEKVTKRKTGRHSGCSARPWVCHRGAFPQPFAKKTTCCRNRCVDVSSDENNCGLCGVRCPFSWRCCNGKCVDPKSNPLHCGGCNNRCAAGSRCSHGMCGYAQHYQPLPHRTAPPRRVHSRHRHHYRP
;
A
#
# COMPACT_ATOMS: atom_id res chain seq x y z
N MET A 1 -35.95 27.51 -48.54
CA MET A 1 -36.16 28.37 -47.35
C MET A 1 -36.69 27.46 -46.27
N GLU A 2 -35.79 26.86 -45.50
CA GLU A 2 -36.10 25.79 -44.53
C GLU A 2 -36.77 26.43 -43.30
N GLY A 3 -38.04 26.08 -43.07
CA GLY A 3 -38.87 26.63 -42.00
C GLY A 3 -38.46 26.09 -40.62
N LEU A 4 -38.15 27.01 -39.71
CA LEU A 4 -37.80 26.72 -38.32
C LEU A 4 -38.97 26.01 -37.62
N HIS A 5 -38.77 24.76 -37.21
CA HIS A 5 -39.79 23.92 -36.62
C HIS A 5 -40.18 24.41 -35.21
N PRO A 6 -41.45 24.33 -34.77
CA PRO A 6 -41.88 24.89 -33.47
C PRO A 6 -41.13 24.27 -32.28
N ARG A 7 -40.66 23.02 -32.42
CA ARG A 7 -39.83 22.33 -31.42
C ARG A 7 -38.43 22.92 -31.29
N THR A 8 -37.84 23.42 -32.38
CA THR A 8 -36.53 24.09 -32.34
C THR A 8 -36.62 25.47 -31.71
N ALA A 9 -37.74 26.18 -31.88
CA ALA A 9 -37.94 27.49 -31.23
C ALA A 9 -38.05 27.38 -29.70
N VAL A 10 -38.76 26.35 -29.20
CA VAL A 10 -38.88 26.10 -27.75
C VAL A 10 -37.55 25.70 -27.12
N LEU A 11 -36.75 24.87 -27.80
CA LEU A 11 -35.42 24.48 -27.33
C LEU A 11 -34.46 25.68 -27.28
N LEU A 12 -34.50 26.58 -28.27
CA LEU A 12 -33.68 27.79 -28.27
C LEU A 12 -34.08 28.77 -27.15
N LEU A 13 -35.38 28.90 -26.87
CA LEU A 13 -35.87 29.72 -25.75
C LEU A 13 -35.47 29.12 -24.39
N LEU A 14 -35.53 27.80 -24.23
CA LEU A 14 -35.07 27.11 -23.02
C LEU A 14 -33.56 27.26 -22.82
N PHE A 15 -32.75 27.13 -23.88
CA PHE A 15 -31.31 27.38 -23.82
C PHE A 15 -30.99 28.84 -23.48
N ALA A 16 -31.74 29.81 -24.03
CA ALA A 16 -31.58 31.23 -23.71
C ALA A 16 -31.96 31.54 -22.25
N LEU A 17 -33.00 30.90 -21.72
CA LEU A 17 -33.40 31.04 -20.31
C LEU A 17 -32.40 30.38 -19.35
N LEU A 18 -31.80 29.25 -19.72
CA LEU A 18 -30.73 28.59 -18.96
C LEU A 18 -29.44 29.42 -18.95
N ALA A 19 -29.10 30.09 -20.06
CA ALA A 19 -27.93 30.95 -20.15
C ALA A 19 -28.09 32.28 -19.38
N ALA A 20 -29.31 32.72 -19.11
CA ALA A 20 -29.58 33.91 -18.31
C ALA A 20 -29.47 33.68 -16.78
N ALA A 21 -29.31 32.43 -16.33
CA ALA A 21 -29.25 32.07 -14.92
C ALA A 21 -27.82 32.06 -14.31
N GLU A 22 -26.78 32.38 -15.08
CA GLU A 22 -25.41 32.54 -14.58
C GLU A 22 -25.02 34.02 -14.40
N PHE A 23 -25.73 34.69 -13.49
CA PHE A 23 -25.19 35.85 -12.80
C PHE A 23 -25.28 35.61 -11.30
N HIS A 24 -24.29 34.90 -10.76
CA HIS A 24 -23.94 34.98 -9.35
C HIS A 24 -22.58 35.65 -9.23
N GLU A 25 -22.67 36.96 -8.95
CA GLU A 25 -21.88 37.72 -7.99
C GLU A 25 -20.38 37.41 -7.89
N ALA A 26 -19.59 38.33 -8.45
CA ALA A 26 -18.23 38.58 -8.01
C ALA A 26 -18.25 39.08 -6.55
N HIS A 27 -18.16 38.18 -5.58
CA HIS A 27 -17.77 38.56 -4.22
C HIS A 27 -16.26 38.81 -4.19
N ALA A 28 -15.86 40.04 -4.50
CA ALA A 28 -14.60 40.57 -3.99
C ALA A 28 -14.67 40.55 -2.46
N ASN A 29 -13.85 39.69 -1.84
CA ASN A 29 -13.69 39.67 -0.39
C ASN A 29 -12.98 40.98 0.03
N PRO A 30 -13.57 41.83 0.89
CA PRO A 30 -12.81 42.91 1.49
C PRO A 30 -11.81 42.28 2.48
N GLU A 31 -10.55 42.22 2.09
CA GLU A 31 -9.43 41.93 2.99
C GLU A 31 -9.54 42.87 4.20
N THR A 32 -10.02 42.34 5.33
CA THR A 32 -10.10 43.10 6.58
C THR A 32 -8.69 43.54 6.98
N PRO A 33 -8.48 44.80 7.40
CA PRO A 33 -7.16 45.28 7.77
C PRO A 33 -6.69 44.59 9.06
N THR A 34 -5.92 43.52 8.91
CA THR A 34 -5.32 42.81 10.04
C THR A 34 -4.24 43.69 10.66
N SER A 35 -4.21 43.76 12.00
CA SER A 35 -3.20 44.58 12.68
C SER A 35 -1.80 44.01 12.41
N ARG A 36 -0.77 44.88 12.36
CA ARG A 36 0.64 44.48 12.20
C ARG A 36 1.08 43.44 13.24
N TRP A 37 0.48 43.47 14.42
CA TRP A 37 0.69 42.46 15.46
C TRP A 37 0.02 41.13 15.11
N LEU A 38 -1.23 41.16 14.63
CA LEU A 38 -1.93 39.95 14.15
C LEU A 38 -1.16 39.32 12.99
N GLU A 39 -0.67 40.12 12.04
CA GLU A 39 0.24 39.64 11.00
C GLU A 39 1.51 39.03 11.59
N LYS A 40 2.16 39.62 12.60
CA LYS A 40 3.42 39.09 13.15
C LYS A 40 3.21 37.81 13.96
N VAL A 41 2.04 37.63 14.58
CA VAL A 41 1.66 36.45 15.36
C VAL A 41 1.15 35.31 14.47
N THR A 42 0.43 35.60 13.39
CA THR A 42 0.04 34.60 12.37
C THR A 42 1.18 34.30 11.39
N LYS A 43 2.06 35.28 11.11
CA LYS A 43 3.36 35.13 10.43
C LYS A 43 4.47 34.71 11.39
N ARG A 44 4.17 34.28 12.63
CA ARG A 44 5.00 33.20 13.19
C ARG A 44 4.75 32.03 12.26
N LYS A 45 5.60 31.95 11.24
CA LYS A 45 5.87 30.75 10.46
C LYS A 45 6.40 29.69 11.42
N THR A 46 5.59 29.22 12.35
CA THR A 46 5.47 27.78 12.50
C THR A 46 4.83 27.37 11.18
N GLY A 47 5.64 27.33 10.11
CA GLY A 47 5.33 26.55 8.95
C GLY A 47 5.12 25.18 9.54
N ARG A 48 3.87 24.86 9.85
CA ARG A 48 3.46 23.55 10.29
C ARG A 48 3.64 22.77 9.03
N HIS A 49 4.87 22.32 8.82
CA HIS A 49 5.31 21.51 7.70
C HIS A 49 4.24 20.42 7.56
N SER A 50 3.31 20.65 6.64
CA SER A 50 1.99 20.03 6.67
C SER A 50 2.12 18.70 5.97
N GLY A 51 2.85 17.78 6.59
CA GLY A 51 3.14 16.48 6.03
C GLY A 51 4.63 16.19 5.91
N CYS A 52 4.93 15.15 5.16
CA CYS A 52 6.26 14.59 5.11
C CYS A 52 7.20 15.30 4.12
N SER A 53 6.71 16.17 3.22
CA SER A 53 7.59 16.79 2.20
C SER A 53 8.68 17.65 2.82
N ALA A 54 8.36 18.34 3.90
CA ALA A 54 9.35 19.14 4.64
C ALA A 54 9.89 18.45 5.89
N ARG A 55 9.35 17.26 6.23
CA ARG A 55 9.81 16.44 7.35
C ARG A 55 9.77 14.95 7.00
N PRO A 56 10.62 14.44 6.07
CA PRO A 56 10.50 13.06 5.57
C PRO A 56 10.56 12.01 6.68
N TRP A 57 11.35 12.27 7.72
CA TRP A 57 11.50 11.41 8.90
C TRP A 57 10.19 11.18 9.67
N VAL A 58 9.16 12.00 9.47
CA VAL A 58 7.84 11.78 10.09
C VAL A 58 7.22 10.46 9.65
N CYS A 59 7.54 9.99 8.43
CA CYS A 59 7.05 8.70 7.94
C CYS A 59 7.68 7.53 8.67
N HIS A 60 8.85 7.71 9.27
CA HIS A 60 9.56 6.66 10.01
C HIS A 60 9.24 6.69 11.53
N ARG A 61 8.41 7.65 12.00
CA ARG A 61 8.02 7.80 13.41
C ARG A 61 6.68 7.10 13.70
N GLY A 62 6.76 5.89 14.24
CA GLY A 62 5.63 5.02 14.66
C GLY A 62 5.67 3.69 13.90
N ALA A 63 5.85 2.51 14.50
CA ALA A 63 5.37 2.04 15.79
C ALA A 63 6.46 1.27 16.58
N PHE A 64 6.63 1.64 17.85
CA PHE A 64 7.23 0.81 18.89
C PHE A 64 6.10 0.36 19.83
N PRO A 65 6.05 -0.89 20.29
CA PRO A 65 6.79 -2.05 19.82
C PRO A 65 6.04 -2.65 18.63
N GLN A 66 6.63 -3.08 17.51
CA GLN A 66 6.01 -4.15 16.71
C GLN A 66 7.04 -4.78 15.72
N PRO A 67 6.93 -6.10 15.45
CA PRO A 67 7.98 -6.95 14.88
C PRO A 67 8.22 -6.79 13.37
N PHE A 68 7.58 -5.81 12.74
CA PHE A 68 7.69 -5.55 11.30
C PHE A 68 7.74 -4.04 11.10
N ALA A 69 8.94 -3.47 11.14
CA ALA A 69 9.17 -2.07 10.80
C ALA A 69 8.68 -1.84 9.36
N LYS A 70 7.46 -1.30 9.21
CA LYS A 70 6.94 -0.91 7.90
C LYS A 70 7.91 0.11 7.30
N LYS A 71 8.39 -0.16 6.09
CA LYS A 71 9.21 0.81 5.35
C LYS A 71 8.29 1.82 4.68
N THR A 72 8.01 2.89 5.39
CA THR A 72 7.17 4.00 4.93
C THR A 72 8.03 5.13 4.40
N THR A 73 7.81 5.56 3.15
CA THR A 73 8.54 6.64 2.48
C THR A 73 7.61 7.82 2.20
N CYS A 74 8.15 9.04 2.17
CA CYS A 74 7.37 10.20 1.77
C CYS A 74 7.17 10.23 0.25
N CYS A 75 5.94 10.03 -0.21
CA CYS A 75 5.53 10.15 -1.60
C CYS A 75 4.49 11.27 -1.72
N ARG A 76 4.78 12.33 -2.50
CA ARG A 76 3.86 13.47 -2.73
C ARG A 76 3.19 13.99 -1.44
N ASN A 77 4.01 14.33 -0.44
CA ASN A 77 3.58 14.81 0.87
C ASN A 77 2.80 13.82 1.75
N ARG A 78 2.72 12.54 1.37
CA ARG A 78 2.07 11.48 2.16
C ARG A 78 3.04 10.35 2.46
N CYS A 79 2.91 9.75 3.64
CA CYS A 79 3.66 8.55 3.98
C CYS A 79 3.02 7.33 3.34
N VAL A 80 3.79 6.62 2.52
CA VAL A 80 3.35 5.45 1.76
C VAL A 80 4.20 4.25 2.16
N ASP A 81 3.56 3.10 2.37
CA ASP A 81 4.25 1.84 2.68
C ASP A 81 4.84 1.23 1.41
N VAL A 82 6.12 1.49 1.17
CA VAL A 82 6.80 0.97 -0.01
C VAL A 82 7.16 -0.51 0.13
N SER A 83 6.86 -1.15 1.26
CA SER A 83 7.15 -2.56 1.45
C SER A 83 6.05 -3.51 0.95
N SER A 84 4.82 -3.00 0.78
CA SER A 84 3.64 -3.80 0.44
C SER A 84 2.71 -3.17 -0.60
N ASP A 85 2.82 -1.86 -0.86
CA ASP A 85 2.01 -1.17 -1.87
C ASP A 85 2.44 -1.60 -3.29
N GLU A 86 1.50 -2.15 -4.05
CA GLU A 86 1.71 -2.64 -5.42
C GLU A 86 2.05 -1.52 -6.42
N ASN A 87 1.68 -0.28 -6.11
CA ASN A 87 1.93 0.91 -6.95
C ASN A 87 3.13 1.74 -6.48
N ASN A 88 3.71 1.40 -5.33
CA ASN A 88 4.86 2.11 -4.75
C ASN A 88 5.89 1.12 -4.21
N CYS A 89 6.15 0.03 -4.93
CA CYS A 89 6.97 -1.06 -4.43
C CYS A 89 8.46 -0.72 -4.42
N GLY A 90 9.05 -0.67 -3.23
CA GLY A 90 10.43 -0.25 -3.00
C GLY A 90 10.63 1.26 -3.06
N LEU A 91 9.97 1.94 -4.00
CA LEU A 91 10.05 3.38 -4.25
C LEU A 91 8.69 3.94 -4.72
N CYS A 92 8.49 5.25 -4.55
CA CYS A 92 7.27 5.93 -4.98
C CYS A 92 7.04 5.79 -6.50
N GLY A 93 5.82 5.43 -6.89
CA GLY A 93 5.41 5.30 -8.30
C GLY A 93 5.94 4.05 -9.02
N VAL A 94 6.71 3.20 -8.35
CA VAL A 94 7.15 1.93 -8.91
C VAL A 94 6.03 0.91 -8.77
N ARG A 95 5.41 0.54 -9.89
CA ARG A 95 4.36 -0.47 -9.93
C ARG A 95 4.93 -1.84 -10.28
N CYS A 96 4.47 -2.87 -9.59
CA CYS A 96 4.85 -4.23 -9.94
C CYS A 96 4.29 -4.66 -11.31
N PRO A 97 4.99 -5.57 -12.03
CA PRO A 97 4.47 -6.17 -13.26
C PRO A 97 3.11 -6.84 -13.04
N PHE A 98 2.37 -7.06 -14.13
CA PHE A 98 1.07 -7.72 -14.05
C PHE A 98 1.18 -9.09 -13.37
N SER A 99 0.26 -9.38 -12.44
CA SER A 99 0.21 -10.57 -11.58
C SER A 99 1.33 -10.73 -10.53
N TRP A 100 2.27 -9.79 -10.44
CA TRP A 100 3.28 -9.77 -9.39
C TRP A 100 2.79 -8.95 -8.19
N ARG A 101 3.31 -9.25 -7.00
CA ARG A 101 2.96 -8.57 -5.75
C ARG A 101 4.18 -7.88 -5.16
N CYS A 102 3.97 -6.75 -4.47
CA CYS A 102 5.02 -6.14 -3.67
C CYS A 102 5.19 -6.89 -2.35
N CYS A 103 6.34 -7.54 -2.17
CA CYS A 103 6.72 -8.20 -0.93
C CYS A 103 8.05 -7.65 -0.41
N ASN A 104 8.04 -7.07 0.78
CA ASN A 104 9.21 -6.50 1.43
C ASN A 104 9.95 -5.46 0.55
N GLY A 105 9.19 -4.70 -0.25
CA GLY A 105 9.70 -3.68 -1.16
C GLY A 105 10.33 -4.22 -2.44
N LYS A 106 10.03 -5.47 -2.78
CA LYS A 106 10.43 -6.09 -4.05
C LYS A 106 9.21 -6.67 -4.73
N CYS A 107 9.12 -6.48 -6.04
CA CYS A 107 8.13 -7.20 -6.83
C CYS A 107 8.54 -8.67 -6.93
N VAL A 108 7.62 -9.56 -6.56
CA VAL A 108 7.81 -11.00 -6.65
C VAL A 108 6.60 -11.63 -7.34
N ASP A 109 6.84 -12.67 -8.13
CA ASP A 109 5.77 -13.49 -8.68
C ASP A 109 5.30 -14.52 -7.65
N PRO A 110 4.11 -14.37 -7.04
CA PRO A 110 3.62 -15.34 -6.08
C PRO A 110 3.28 -16.69 -6.72
N LYS A 111 3.20 -16.80 -8.05
CA LYS A 111 2.82 -18.04 -8.72
C LYS A 111 3.97 -19.04 -8.82
N SER A 112 5.20 -18.55 -8.82
CA SER A 112 6.40 -19.35 -9.09
C SER A 112 7.49 -19.19 -8.03
N ASN A 113 7.47 -18.13 -7.23
CA ASN A 113 8.51 -17.88 -6.23
C ASN A 113 8.31 -18.78 -4.99
N PRO A 114 9.22 -19.72 -4.69
CA PRO A 114 9.08 -20.63 -3.55
C PRO A 114 9.22 -19.96 -2.19
N LEU A 115 9.67 -18.70 -2.11
CA LEU A 115 9.75 -17.93 -0.87
C LEU A 115 8.49 -17.07 -0.63
N HIS A 116 7.66 -16.90 -1.65
CA HIS A 116 6.48 -16.02 -1.64
C HIS A 116 5.29 -16.69 -2.35
N CYS A 117 5.14 -18.00 -2.20
CA CYS A 117 4.20 -18.79 -2.99
C CYS A 117 2.75 -18.49 -2.58
N GLY A 118 1.92 -17.99 -3.49
CA GLY A 118 0.55 -17.53 -3.21
C GLY A 118 0.46 -16.25 -2.37
N GLY A 119 1.52 -15.87 -1.65
CA GLY A 119 1.53 -14.71 -0.77
C GLY A 119 2.91 -14.34 -0.24
N CYS A 120 3.05 -13.11 0.27
CA CYS A 120 4.32 -12.64 0.82
C CYS A 120 4.75 -13.48 2.02
N ASN A 121 6.04 -13.85 2.07
CA ASN A 121 6.64 -14.64 3.13
C ASN A 121 6.04 -16.05 3.29
N ASN A 122 5.33 -16.56 2.26
CA ASN A 122 4.83 -17.93 2.24
C ASN A 122 5.85 -18.85 1.56
N ARG A 123 6.81 -19.32 2.35
CA ARG A 123 7.88 -20.20 1.89
C ARG A 123 7.38 -21.66 1.79
N CYS A 124 7.62 -22.31 0.65
CA CYS A 124 7.40 -23.74 0.51
C CYS A 124 8.42 -24.58 1.29
N ALA A 125 8.02 -25.79 1.69
CA ALA A 125 8.93 -26.74 2.32
C ALA A 125 10.18 -26.99 1.46
N ALA A 126 11.29 -27.37 2.09
CA ALA A 126 12.54 -27.61 1.38
C ALA A 126 12.35 -28.69 0.30
N GLY A 127 12.70 -28.35 -0.95
CA GLY A 127 12.52 -29.23 -2.11
C GLY A 127 11.15 -29.10 -2.80
N SER A 128 10.16 -28.45 -2.19
CA SER A 128 8.87 -28.23 -2.83
C SER A 128 8.91 -27.02 -3.78
N ARG A 129 8.46 -27.23 -5.02
CA ARG A 129 8.26 -26.14 -6.00
C ARG A 129 7.00 -25.33 -5.67
N CYS A 130 7.00 -24.07 -6.08
CA CYS A 130 5.79 -23.26 -6.16
C CYS A 130 5.27 -23.31 -7.60
N SER A 131 4.04 -23.78 -7.77
CA SER A 131 3.39 -23.86 -9.08
C SER A 131 1.99 -23.28 -8.97
N HIS A 132 1.66 -22.31 -9.82
CA HIS A 132 0.35 -21.62 -9.81
C HIS A 132 -0.04 -21.03 -8.43
N GLY A 133 0.95 -20.66 -7.62
CA GLY A 133 0.71 -20.08 -6.29
C GLY A 133 0.46 -21.10 -5.18
N MET A 134 0.74 -22.38 -5.46
CA MET A 134 0.60 -23.47 -4.50
C MET A 134 1.91 -24.23 -4.35
N CYS A 135 2.32 -24.45 -3.10
CA CYS A 135 3.45 -25.32 -2.78
C CYS A 135 3.06 -26.77 -3.04
N GLY A 136 3.92 -27.54 -3.71
CA GLY A 136 3.66 -28.97 -3.94
C GLY A 136 2.70 -29.26 -5.10
N TYR A 137 2.11 -28.25 -5.75
CA TYR A 137 1.10 -28.47 -6.79
C TYR A 137 1.66 -29.25 -7.98
N ALA A 138 1.02 -30.38 -8.28
CA ALA A 138 1.38 -31.34 -9.33
C ALA A 138 2.84 -31.85 -9.27
N GLN A 139 3.49 -31.77 -8.11
CA GLN A 139 4.76 -32.45 -7.93
C GLN A 139 4.50 -33.95 -7.90
N HIS A 140 5.21 -34.69 -8.76
CA HIS A 140 5.30 -36.12 -8.58
C HIS A 140 5.78 -36.35 -7.15
N TYR A 141 5.02 -37.16 -6.41
CA TYR A 141 5.55 -37.88 -5.26
C TYR A 141 6.66 -38.78 -5.80
N GLN A 142 7.85 -38.22 -6.07
CA GLN A 142 9.04 -38.99 -5.84
C GLN A 142 9.10 -39.10 -4.32
N PRO A 143 9.02 -40.31 -3.75
CA PRO A 143 9.42 -40.49 -2.38
C PRO A 143 10.92 -40.16 -2.34
N LEU A 144 11.27 -38.88 -2.21
CA LEU A 144 12.61 -38.50 -1.82
C LEU A 144 12.78 -39.15 -0.44
N PRO A 145 13.83 -39.98 -0.26
CA PRO A 145 14.03 -40.66 1.00
C PRO A 145 14.15 -39.57 2.02
N HIS A 146 13.14 -39.45 2.88
CA HIS A 146 13.29 -38.61 4.05
C HIS A 146 14.56 -39.15 4.71
N ARG A 147 15.60 -38.33 4.76
CA ARG A 147 16.49 -38.30 5.91
C ARG A 147 15.61 -37.94 7.10
N THR A 148 14.72 -38.85 7.49
CA THR A 148 14.32 -38.97 8.88
C THR A 148 15.65 -39.17 9.58
N ALA A 149 16.05 -38.17 10.37
CA ALA A 149 17.06 -38.43 11.37
C ALA A 149 16.59 -39.70 12.09
N PRO A 150 17.43 -40.75 12.20
CA PRO A 150 17.02 -41.95 12.91
C PRO A 150 16.49 -41.54 14.27
N PRO A 151 15.41 -42.16 14.79
CA PRO A 151 14.88 -41.82 16.09
C PRO A 151 16.05 -41.84 17.08
N ARG A 152 16.29 -40.73 17.79
CA ARG A 152 17.31 -40.69 18.83
C ARG A 152 17.02 -41.88 19.75
N ARG A 153 17.93 -42.85 19.83
CA ARG A 153 17.83 -43.94 20.79
C ARG A 153 17.62 -43.30 22.15
N VAL A 154 16.41 -43.44 22.70
CA VAL A 154 16.17 -43.16 24.11
C VAL A 154 16.92 -44.28 24.83
N HIS A 155 18.13 -44.00 25.32
CA HIS A 155 18.77 -44.89 26.26
C HIS A 155 17.87 -44.94 27.49
N SER A 156 17.11 -46.03 27.63
CA SER A 156 16.40 -46.35 28.87
C SER A 156 17.43 -46.38 29.99
N ARG A 157 17.46 -45.33 30.81
CA ARG A 157 18.15 -45.37 32.10
C ARG A 157 17.38 -46.38 32.95
N HIS A 158 17.83 -47.63 32.95
CA HIS A 158 17.43 -48.58 33.99
C HIS A 158 17.86 -47.98 35.33
N ARG A 159 16.89 -47.48 36.10
CA ARG A 159 17.08 -47.23 37.53
C ARG A 159 17.27 -48.58 38.18
N HIS A 160 18.49 -48.87 38.64
CA HIS A 160 18.73 -49.94 39.57
C HIS A 160 17.96 -49.63 40.86
N HIS A 161 16.90 -50.39 41.11
CA HIS A 161 16.26 -50.45 42.41
C HIS A 161 17.20 -51.21 43.36
N TYR A 162 17.81 -50.51 44.32
CA TYR A 162 18.28 -51.14 45.55
C TYR A 162 17.05 -51.48 46.40
N ARG A 163 16.86 -52.76 46.67
CA ARG A 163 15.98 -53.26 47.75
C ARG A 163 16.78 -53.22 49.07
N PRO A 164 16.07 -53.08 50.22
CA PRO A 164 16.64 -52.67 51.51
C PRO A 164 17.61 -53.68 52.12
#